data_AF-A0AAD9IAF3-F1
#
_entry.id   AF-A0AAD9IAF3-F1
#
_cell.length_a   1.000
_cell.length_b   1.000
_cell.length_c   1.000
_cell.angle_alpha   90.00
_cell.angle_beta   90.00
_cell.angle_gamma   90.00
#
_symmetry.space_group_name_H-M   'P 1'
#
loop_
_entity.id
_entity.type
_entity.pdbx_description
1 polymer ?
#
loop_
_entity_poly.entity_id
_entity_poly.type
_entity_poly.pdbx_seq_one_letter_code
_entity_poly.pdbx_strand_id
1 'polypeptide(L)'
;MDALAPHGAVLSTPSSASRKRSRPKEAFSAHFISSRGNEYFCEIDEDYLTDRFNLTGLNTEVQYYQYALDLVTDVFDLDCDDEMRETIEKSARHLYGLVHARFIVTTRGLAKMLEKYKKADFGKCPRVMCRSHPLLPMGMADMANQRPVKLYCSRCEDIYNPKSSRHAAIDGAYFGTSFHNIIFQVYPALIPTKSAERYTPRVYGFKVHAAAALVRWQNTRRDDMRRRLRKMEIESGFKDGEDGAEATEDDDDDDDDHLGDLEHDAGLAGFLQRDAGAGAAA
;
A
#
# COMPACT_ATOMS: atom_id res chain seq x y z
N MET A 1 85.01 -7.53 -40.79
CA MET A 1 83.82 -6.97 -41.45
C MET A 1 82.58 -7.80 -41.10
N ASP A 2 81.80 -7.55 -40.03
CA ASP A 2 82.06 -7.12 -38.64
C ASP A 2 80.74 -7.30 -37.83
N ALA A 3 80.70 -7.40 -36.49
CA ALA A 3 81.74 -7.20 -35.47
C ALA A 3 81.57 -8.20 -34.27
N LEU A 4 81.89 -7.77 -33.05
CA LEU A 4 81.90 -8.54 -31.79
C LEU A 4 80.52 -8.84 -31.15
N ALA A 5 80.52 -9.85 -30.29
CA ALA A 5 79.48 -10.27 -29.32
C ALA A 5 79.43 -9.31 -28.08
N PRO A 6 78.75 -9.56 -26.90
CA PRO A 6 78.38 -10.86 -26.32
C PRO A 6 77.11 -10.96 -25.41
N HIS A 7 76.89 -12.19 -24.90
CA HIS A 7 76.28 -12.60 -23.61
C HIS A 7 75.06 -11.87 -23.00
N GLY A 8 74.02 -12.64 -22.65
CA GLY A 8 73.27 -12.38 -21.40
C GLY A 8 71.90 -13.01 -21.22
N ALA A 9 71.63 -13.45 -19.97
CA ALA A 9 70.32 -13.61 -19.32
C ALA A 9 69.30 -14.64 -19.85
N VAL A 10 69.21 -15.75 -19.11
CA VAL A 10 67.98 -16.55 -18.99
C VAL A 10 66.89 -15.66 -18.38
N LEU A 11 65.77 -15.45 -19.08
CA LEU A 11 64.60 -14.76 -18.53
C LEU A 11 63.50 -15.77 -18.20
N SER A 12 63.26 -15.91 -16.90
CA SER A 12 62.18 -16.69 -16.31
C SER A 12 60.80 -16.18 -16.75
N THR A 13 59.88 -17.11 -17.01
CA THR A 13 58.47 -16.79 -17.25
C THR A 13 57.86 -16.10 -16.02
N PRO A 14 57.30 -14.88 -16.14
CA PRO A 14 56.60 -14.25 -15.03
C PRO A 14 55.31 -15.03 -14.73
N SER A 15 55.13 -15.32 -13.44
CA SER A 15 53.98 -16.04 -12.89
C SER A 15 52.64 -15.40 -13.27
N SER A 16 51.60 -16.23 -13.41
CA SER A 16 50.23 -15.82 -13.68
C SER A 16 49.70 -14.87 -12.59
N ALA A 17 49.78 -13.56 -12.86
CA ALA A 17 49.15 -12.54 -12.04
C ALA A 17 47.63 -12.73 -12.08
N SER A 18 47.09 -13.34 -11.03
CA SER A 18 45.66 -13.57 -10.88
C SER A 18 44.93 -12.23 -10.92
N ARG A 19 44.25 -11.96 -12.05
CA ARG A 19 43.29 -10.85 -12.16
C ARG A 19 42.21 -11.09 -11.12
N LYS A 20 42.34 -10.44 -9.96
CA LYS A 20 41.23 -10.26 -9.02
C LYS A 20 40.12 -9.60 -9.82
N ARG A 21 39.12 -10.38 -10.25
CA ARG A 21 37.84 -9.83 -10.68
C ARG A 21 37.33 -9.04 -9.49
N SER A 22 37.33 -7.71 -9.58
CA SER A 22 36.46 -6.90 -8.75
C SER A 22 35.07 -7.51 -8.87
N ARG A 23 34.43 -7.77 -7.72
CA ARG A 23 32.99 -8.02 -7.75
C ARG A 23 32.36 -6.82 -8.47
N PRO A 24 31.42 -7.00 -9.40
CA PRO A 24 30.62 -5.87 -9.84
C PRO A 24 30.05 -5.21 -8.59
N LYS A 25 30.24 -3.90 -8.42
CA LYS A 25 29.52 -3.17 -7.39
C LYS A 25 28.04 -3.33 -7.75
N GLU A 26 27.27 -3.98 -6.88
CA GLU A 26 25.82 -4.02 -7.04
C GLU A 26 25.31 -2.59 -6.90
N ALA A 27 24.51 -2.13 -7.86
CA ALA A 27 23.98 -0.77 -7.87
C ALA A 27 23.20 -0.48 -6.58
N PHE A 28 23.30 0.73 -6.04
CA PHE A 28 22.66 1.12 -4.77
C PHE A 28 21.17 0.75 -4.76
N SER A 29 20.46 1.02 -5.87
CA SER A 29 19.04 0.69 -6.03
C SER A 29 18.76 -0.81 -5.87
N ALA A 30 19.56 -1.68 -6.49
CA ALA A 30 19.41 -3.12 -6.38
C ALA A 30 19.74 -3.64 -4.97
N HIS A 31 20.76 -3.07 -4.31
CA HIS A 31 21.11 -3.38 -2.93
C HIS A 31 20.00 -2.93 -1.94
N PHE A 32 19.43 -1.74 -2.16
CA PHE A 32 18.35 -1.20 -1.35
C PHE A 32 17.08 -2.05 -1.46
N ILE A 33 16.68 -2.48 -2.66
CA ILE A 33 15.46 -3.27 -2.87
C ILE A 33 15.60 -4.70 -2.35
N SER A 34 16.79 -5.30 -2.47
CA SER A 34 17.08 -6.63 -1.92
C SER A 34 17.25 -6.64 -0.39
N SER A 35 17.41 -5.46 0.23
CA SER A 35 17.50 -5.33 1.69
C SER A 35 16.21 -5.72 2.40
N ARG A 36 16.35 -6.45 3.52
CA ARG A 36 15.24 -6.99 4.31
C ARG A 36 14.32 -5.88 4.83
N GLY A 37 13.03 -5.94 4.45
CA GLY A 37 12.04 -4.93 4.80
C GLY A 37 11.61 -4.05 3.63
N ASN A 38 12.37 -4.03 2.53
CA ASN A 38 12.08 -3.20 1.36
C ASN A 38 11.31 -3.95 0.25
N GLU A 39 10.69 -5.09 0.55
CA GLU A 39 10.04 -5.97 -0.44
C GLU A 39 8.86 -5.30 -1.18
N TYR A 40 8.34 -4.16 -0.69
CA TYR A 40 7.27 -3.38 -1.31
C TYR A 40 7.76 -2.34 -2.32
N PHE A 41 9.04 -1.97 -2.33
CA PHE A 41 9.56 -1.03 -3.32
C PHE A 41 9.65 -1.67 -4.70
N CYS A 42 9.53 -0.85 -5.74
CA CYS A 42 10.00 -1.18 -7.07
C CYS A 42 11.32 -0.46 -7.38
N GLU A 43 12.01 -0.96 -8.40
CA GLU A 43 13.18 -0.31 -8.96
C GLU A 43 12.76 0.93 -9.75
N ILE A 44 13.28 2.09 -9.34
CA ILE A 44 13.13 3.33 -10.11
C ILE A 44 14.11 3.28 -11.27
N ASP A 45 13.68 3.72 -12.46
CA ASP A 45 14.54 3.72 -13.63
C ASP A 45 15.60 4.85 -13.54
N GLU A 46 16.84 4.56 -13.96
CA GLU A 46 17.97 5.51 -13.88
C GLU A 46 17.69 6.83 -14.61
N ASP A 47 17.04 6.78 -15.77
CA ASP A 47 16.68 7.97 -16.54
C ASP A 47 15.69 8.88 -15.78
N TYR A 48 14.77 8.30 -15.01
CA TYR A 48 13.88 9.05 -14.11
C TYR A 48 14.63 9.72 -12.94
N LEU A 49 15.68 9.07 -12.42
CA LEU A 49 16.54 9.60 -11.36
C LEU A 49 17.50 10.71 -11.86
N THR A 50 17.94 10.64 -13.12
CA THR A 50 18.82 11.68 -13.70
C THR A 50 18.07 12.95 -14.13
N ASP A 51 16.75 12.87 -14.38
CA ASP A 51 15.94 14.02 -14.75
C ASP A 51 15.58 14.90 -13.53
N ARG A 52 16.26 16.05 -13.46
CA ARG A 52 16.08 17.08 -12.42
C ARG A 52 14.64 17.58 -12.28
N PHE A 53 13.81 17.52 -13.33
CA PHE A 53 12.41 17.94 -13.25
C PHE A 53 11.59 17.04 -12.31
N ASN A 54 11.85 15.73 -12.28
CA ASN A 54 11.12 14.81 -11.40
C ASN A 54 11.50 14.99 -9.92
N LEU A 55 12.68 15.57 -9.65
CA LEU A 55 13.24 15.75 -8.32
C LEU A 55 12.95 17.13 -7.69
N THR A 56 12.21 18.03 -8.36
CA THR A 56 11.98 19.40 -7.84
C THR A 56 11.37 19.41 -6.44
N GLY A 57 11.92 20.25 -5.55
CA GLY A 57 11.47 20.42 -4.17
C GLY A 57 12.08 19.44 -3.16
N LEU A 58 12.59 18.28 -3.60
CA LEU A 58 13.19 17.30 -2.68
C LEU A 58 14.46 17.82 -1.99
N ASN A 59 15.13 18.80 -2.60
CA ASN A 59 16.29 19.47 -2.06
C ASN A 59 16.02 20.31 -0.79
N THR A 60 14.76 20.62 -0.47
CA THR A 60 14.39 21.27 0.81
C THR A 60 13.92 20.27 1.86
N GLU A 61 13.57 19.05 1.47
CA GLU A 61 13.11 17.99 2.38
C GLU A 61 14.27 17.09 2.85
N VAL A 62 15.25 16.84 1.98
CA VAL A 62 16.36 15.91 2.23
C VAL A 62 17.65 16.62 2.65
N GLN A 63 18.17 16.27 3.82
CA GLN A 63 19.50 16.71 4.28
C GLN A 63 20.61 16.07 3.44
N TYR A 64 21.69 16.81 3.15
CA TYR A 64 22.79 16.33 2.29
C TYR A 64 22.34 15.86 0.90
N TYR A 65 21.30 16.50 0.33
CA TYR A 65 20.65 16.10 -0.92
C TYR A 65 21.60 15.72 -2.06
N GLN A 66 22.67 16.48 -2.31
CA GLN A 66 23.62 16.17 -3.39
C GLN A 66 24.34 14.83 -3.14
N TYR A 67 24.95 14.66 -1.97
CA TYR A 67 25.62 13.42 -1.59
C TYR A 67 24.66 12.22 -1.54
N ALA A 68 23.42 12.44 -1.12
CA ALA A 68 22.36 11.43 -1.16
C ALA A 68 21.99 11.02 -2.61
N LEU A 69 21.93 11.98 -3.54
CA LEU A 69 21.65 11.72 -4.96
C LEU A 69 22.84 11.04 -5.66
N ASP A 70 24.07 11.47 -5.38
CA ASP A 70 25.29 10.86 -5.90
C ASP A 70 25.42 9.40 -5.43
N LEU A 71 24.97 9.09 -4.20
CA LEU A 71 24.94 7.72 -3.67
C LEU A 71 23.83 6.87 -4.31
N VAL A 72 22.64 7.44 -4.55
CA VAL A 72 21.55 6.74 -5.25
C VAL A 72 21.87 6.45 -6.72
N THR A 73 22.71 7.27 -7.35
CA THR A 73 23.14 7.11 -8.75
C THR A 73 24.48 6.40 -8.92
N ASP A 74 25.05 5.83 -7.85
CA ASP A 74 26.35 5.12 -7.82
C ASP A 74 27.57 5.97 -8.28
N VAL A 75 27.46 7.30 -8.24
CA VAL A 75 28.52 8.28 -8.56
C VAL A 75 29.30 8.73 -7.29
N PHE A 76 28.87 8.29 -6.10
CA PHE A 76 29.49 8.68 -4.83
C PHE A 76 30.93 8.16 -4.65
N ASP A 77 31.89 9.10 -4.65
CA ASP A 77 33.34 8.85 -4.55
C ASP A 77 33.98 9.62 -3.37
N LEU A 78 33.22 9.82 -2.28
CA LEU A 78 33.65 10.57 -1.11
C LEU A 78 34.14 9.64 0.01
N ASP A 79 35.45 9.65 0.24
CA ASP A 79 36.09 9.11 1.45
C ASP A 79 35.68 9.98 2.65
N CYS A 80 34.68 9.52 3.38
CA CYS A 80 34.18 10.12 4.63
C CYS A 80 34.29 9.12 5.79
N ASP A 81 34.21 9.62 7.02
CA ASP A 81 34.14 8.81 8.23
C ASP A 81 32.84 8.00 8.30
N ASP A 82 32.86 6.87 9.01
CA ASP A 82 31.74 5.93 9.05
C ASP A 82 30.43 6.56 9.57
N GLU A 83 30.51 7.53 10.48
CA GLU A 83 29.34 8.23 11.07
C GLU A 83 28.70 9.20 10.05
N MET A 84 29.51 9.97 9.32
CA MET A 84 29.03 10.77 8.18
C MET A 84 28.46 9.88 7.07
N ARG A 85 29.10 8.74 6.78
CA ARG A 85 28.66 7.77 5.77
C ARG A 85 27.29 7.18 6.10
N GLU A 86 27.06 6.76 7.36
CA GLU A 86 25.75 6.28 7.82
C GLU A 86 24.67 7.36 7.73
N THR A 87 25.03 8.63 7.96
CA THR A 87 24.13 9.78 7.84
C THR A 87 23.73 10.03 6.39
N ILE A 88 24.68 9.97 5.45
CA ILE A 88 24.41 10.07 4.01
C ILE A 88 23.54 8.89 3.54
N GLU A 89 23.80 7.66 4.00
CA GLU A 89 22.95 6.50 3.71
C GLU A 89 21.51 6.66 4.23
N LYS A 90 21.30 7.26 5.41
CA LYS A 90 19.96 7.59 5.93
C LYS A 90 19.26 8.58 5.00
N SER A 91 19.93 9.64 4.56
CA SER A 91 19.40 10.61 3.60
C SER A 91 19.12 9.99 2.22
N ALA A 92 20.00 9.12 1.70
CA ALA A 92 19.82 8.43 0.42
C ALA A 92 18.58 7.52 0.44
N ARG A 93 18.38 6.76 1.53
CA ARG A 93 17.17 5.95 1.72
C ARG A 93 15.90 6.79 1.80
N HIS A 94 15.98 7.95 2.44
CA HIS A 94 14.86 8.90 2.51
C HIS A 94 14.53 9.51 1.14
N LEU A 95 15.56 9.96 0.40
CA LEU A 95 15.44 10.49 -0.96
C LEU A 95 14.82 9.46 -1.91
N TYR A 96 15.36 8.24 -1.94
CA TYR A 96 14.85 7.16 -2.79
C TYR A 96 13.36 6.89 -2.50
N GLY A 97 12.95 6.91 -1.22
CA GLY A 97 11.55 6.76 -0.83
C GLY A 97 10.65 7.90 -1.35
N LEU A 98 11.08 9.16 -1.25
CA LEU A 98 10.31 10.30 -1.77
C LEU A 98 10.22 10.29 -3.31
N VAL A 99 11.29 9.91 -4.01
CA VAL A 99 11.27 9.74 -5.47
C VAL A 99 10.37 8.56 -5.87
N HIS A 100 10.40 7.45 -5.12
CA HIS A 100 9.55 6.29 -5.35
C HIS A 100 8.07 6.65 -5.34
N ALA A 101 7.62 7.47 -4.37
CA ALA A 101 6.24 7.95 -4.28
C ALA A 101 5.77 8.67 -5.57
N ARG A 102 6.66 9.47 -6.16
CA ARG A 102 6.41 10.16 -7.45
C ARG A 102 6.45 9.17 -8.62
N PHE A 103 7.45 8.28 -8.64
CA PHE A 103 7.66 7.33 -9.73
C PHE A 103 6.52 6.32 -9.90
N ILE A 104 5.97 5.77 -8.81
CA ILE A 104 4.91 4.73 -8.89
C ILE A 104 3.56 5.25 -9.42
N VAL A 105 3.40 6.57 -9.54
CA VAL A 105 2.23 7.21 -10.18
C VAL A 105 2.41 7.33 -11.70
N THR A 106 3.64 7.26 -12.21
CA THR A 106 3.94 7.26 -13.65
C THR A 106 3.51 5.95 -14.32
N THR A 107 3.30 5.96 -15.64
CA THR A 107 2.96 4.74 -16.41
C THR A 107 3.99 3.61 -16.24
N ARG A 108 5.28 3.95 -16.16
CA ARG A 108 6.39 3.00 -15.95
C ARG A 108 6.37 2.39 -14.55
N GLY A 109 6.27 3.24 -13.53
CA GLY A 109 6.18 2.79 -12.13
C GLY A 109 4.92 1.97 -11.84
N LEU A 110 3.77 2.37 -12.39
CA LEU A 110 2.51 1.62 -12.33
C LEU A 110 2.66 0.21 -12.94
N ALA A 111 3.36 0.06 -14.06
CA ALA A 111 3.61 -1.25 -14.68
C ALA A 111 4.47 -2.16 -13.78
N LYS A 112 5.58 -1.65 -13.22
CA LYS A 112 6.42 -2.41 -12.28
C LYS A 112 5.65 -2.82 -11.01
N MET A 113 4.87 -1.90 -10.44
CA MET A 113 4.05 -2.19 -9.25
C MET A 113 2.90 -3.16 -9.56
N LEU A 114 2.34 -3.13 -10.78
CA LEU A 114 1.33 -4.10 -11.22
C LEU A 114 1.87 -5.53 -11.30
N GLU A 115 3.13 -5.73 -11.71
CA GLU A 115 3.73 -7.07 -11.67
C GLU A 115 3.84 -7.60 -10.25
N LYS A 116 4.27 -6.77 -9.30
CA LYS A 116 4.34 -7.10 -7.87
C LYS A 116 2.95 -7.37 -7.29
N TYR A 117 1.93 -6.63 -7.73
CA TYR A 117 0.53 -6.86 -7.34
C TYR A 117 0.02 -8.23 -7.81
N LYS A 118 0.27 -8.59 -9.07
CA LYS A 118 -0.09 -9.91 -9.64
C LYS A 118 0.60 -11.07 -8.92
N LYS A 119 1.86 -10.88 -8.47
CA LYS A 119 2.61 -11.85 -7.66
C LYS A 119 2.17 -11.89 -6.18
N ALA A 120 1.38 -10.91 -5.74
CA ALA A 120 0.95 -10.69 -4.36
C ALA A 120 2.10 -10.41 -3.37
N ASP A 121 3.17 -9.77 -3.83
CA ASP A 121 4.36 -9.40 -3.03
C ASP A 121 4.00 -8.55 -1.81
N PHE A 122 3.00 -7.68 -1.96
CA PHE A 122 2.49 -6.78 -0.91
C PHE A 122 1.68 -7.51 0.18
N GLY A 123 1.48 -8.82 0.04
CA GLY A 123 0.65 -9.63 0.91
C GLY A 123 -0.81 -9.70 0.47
N LYS A 124 -1.62 -10.32 1.34
CA LYS A 124 -3.00 -10.73 1.07
C LYS A 124 -3.93 -10.27 2.19
N CYS A 125 -5.16 -9.93 1.84
CA CYS A 125 -6.15 -9.38 2.75
C CYS A 125 -6.41 -10.32 3.94
N PRO A 126 -6.36 -9.82 5.20
CA PRO A 126 -6.61 -10.63 6.39
C PRO A 126 -8.10 -11.00 6.57
N ARG A 127 -9.02 -10.29 5.90
CA ARG A 127 -10.46 -10.56 5.99
C ARG A 127 -10.80 -11.85 5.24
N VAL A 128 -11.30 -12.85 5.97
CA VAL A 128 -11.65 -14.20 5.45
C VAL A 128 -12.54 -14.12 4.20
N MET A 129 -13.57 -13.27 4.22
CA MET A 129 -14.52 -13.08 3.10
C MET A 129 -13.86 -12.57 1.81
N CYS A 130 -12.66 -11.98 1.89
CA CYS A 130 -11.91 -11.54 0.72
C CYS A 130 -11.13 -12.68 0.04
N ARG A 131 -11.14 -13.90 0.60
CA ARG A 131 -10.49 -15.11 0.05
C ARG A 131 -9.02 -14.86 -0.33
N SER A 132 -8.29 -14.18 0.56
CA SER A 132 -6.88 -13.82 0.41
C SER A 132 -6.54 -12.97 -0.84
N HIS A 133 -7.43 -12.05 -1.20
CA HIS A 133 -7.22 -11.04 -2.26
C HIS A 133 -5.90 -10.26 -2.08
N PRO A 134 -5.10 -10.02 -3.15
CA PRO A 134 -3.85 -9.24 -3.04
C PRO A 134 -4.09 -7.79 -2.63
N LEU A 135 -3.15 -7.25 -1.85
CA LEU A 135 -3.18 -5.89 -1.31
C LEU A 135 -2.28 -4.94 -2.12
N LEU A 136 -2.44 -3.64 -1.91
CA LEU A 136 -1.53 -2.59 -2.43
C LEU A 136 -0.99 -1.73 -1.27
N PRO A 137 0.28 -1.31 -1.29
CA PRO A 137 0.80 -0.36 -0.32
C PRO A 137 0.21 1.04 -0.54
N MET A 138 0.05 1.80 0.55
CA MET A 138 -0.38 3.20 0.53
C MET A 138 0.13 3.97 1.76
N GLY A 139 0.29 5.27 1.61
CA GLY A 139 0.49 6.22 2.70
C GLY A 139 -0.83 6.81 3.22
N MET A 140 -0.96 7.01 4.53
CA MET A 140 -2.07 7.76 5.12
C MET A 140 -1.88 9.29 5.04
N ALA A 141 -0.67 9.71 4.67
CA ALA A 141 -0.25 11.10 4.44
C ALA A 141 0.90 11.08 3.42
N ASP A 142 1.04 12.15 2.64
CA ASP A 142 2.15 12.33 1.68
C ASP A 142 3.37 13.01 2.32
N MET A 143 3.22 13.57 3.52
CA MET A 143 4.31 14.12 4.34
C MET A 143 5.03 13.01 5.11
N ALA A 144 6.36 12.99 5.02
CA ALA A 144 7.21 12.01 5.69
C ALA A 144 7.18 12.08 7.22
N ASN A 145 7.60 10.98 7.85
CA ASN A 145 7.69 10.73 9.28
C ASN A 145 6.36 10.84 10.06
N GLN A 146 5.21 10.91 9.38
CA GLN A 146 3.91 11.00 10.04
C GLN A 146 3.32 9.63 10.40
N ARG A 147 3.23 8.71 9.44
CA ARG A 147 2.57 7.41 9.60
C ARG A 147 3.22 6.34 8.73
N PRO A 148 3.44 5.12 9.24
CA PRO A 148 4.00 4.04 8.45
C PRO A 148 3.01 3.52 7.39
N VAL A 149 3.55 2.85 6.38
CA VAL A 149 2.79 2.29 5.25
C VAL A 149 1.64 1.40 5.71
N LYS A 150 0.51 1.50 5.00
CA LYS A 150 -0.68 0.68 5.15
C LYS A 150 -0.94 -0.12 3.87
N LEU A 151 -1.83 -1.09 3.95
CA LEU A 151 -2.19 -1.97 2.85
C LEU A 151 -3.67 -1.84 2.51
N TYR A 152 -3.99 -1.32 1.34
CA TYR A 152 -5.35 -1.20 0.82
C TYR A 152 -5.81 -2.50 0.14
N CYS A 153 -7.06 -2.89 0.37
CA CYS A 153 -7.70 -4.03 -0.29
C CYS A 153 -8.81 -3.59 -1.24
N SER A 154 -8.63 -3.76 -2.56
CA SER A 154 -9.66 -3.39 -3.55
C SER A 154 -10.93 -4.27 -3.52
N ARG A 155 -10.95 -5.36 -2.76
CA ARG A 155 -12.13 -6.24 -2.62
C ARG A 155 -13.07 -5.88 -1.47
N CYS A 156 -12.57 -5.27 -0.40
CA CYS A 156 -13.38 -4.79 0.72
C CYS A 156 -13.24 -3.30 1.02
N GLU A 157 -12.40 -2.59 0.25
CA GLU A 157 -12.26 -1.13 0.26
C GLU A 157 -11.82 -0.58 1.63
N ASP A 158 -10.96 -1.35 2.29
CA ASP A 158 -10.56 -1.16 3.68
C ASP A 158 -9.03 -1.28 3.83
N ILE A 159 -8.51 -0.64 4.88
CA ILE A 159 -7.08 -0.36 5.07
C ILE A 159 -6.52 -1.20 6.23
N TYR A 160 -5.47 -1.96 5.94
CA TYR A 160 -4.87 -2.92 6.87
C TYR A 160 -3.45 -2.52 7.27
N ASN A 161 -3.05 -2.94 8.47
CA ASN A 161 -1.65 -2.88 8.90
C ASN A 161 -0.85 -4.03 8.26
N PRO A 162 0.40 -3.80 7.84
CA PRO A 162 1.30 -4.89 7.43
C PRO A 162 1.47 -5.93 8.54
N LYS A 163 1.43 -7.22 8.19
CA LYS A 163 1.55 -8.32 9.16
C LYS A 163 2.95 -8.45 9.79
N SER A 164 4.00 -8.06 9.06
CA SER A 164 5.38 -8.14 9.55
C SER A 164 5.81 -6.79 10.15
N SER A 165 6.43 -6.80 11.34
CA SER A 165 6.96 -5.58 11.97
C SER A 165 7.99 -4.84 11.12
N ARG A 166 8.82 -5.55 10.34
CA ARG A 166 9.76 -4.95 9.36
C ARG A 166 9.07 -3.98 8.38
N HIS A 167 7.84 -4.28 7.98
CA HIS A 167 7.07 -3.48 7.03
C HIS A 167 6.36 -2.31 7.71
N ALA A 168 6.11 -2.41 9.02
CA ALA A 168 5.56 -1.32 9.82
C ALA A 168 6.59 -0.23 10.16
N ALA A 169 7.87 -0.42 9.84
CA ALA A 169 8.92 0.59 9.95
C ALA A 169 9.11 1.43 8.66
N ILE A 170 8.49 1.03 7.54
CA ILE A 170 8.54 1.81 6.29
C ILE A 170 7.58 2.99 6.40
N ASP A 171 8.04 4.17 6.01
CA ASP A 171 7.18 5.36 5.90
C ASP A 171 6.09 5.16 4.84
N GLY A 172 4.86 5.60 5.14
CA GLY A 172 3.76 5.61 4.20
C GLY A 172 3.94 6.65 3.10
N ALA A 173 4.62 7.75 3.38
CA ALA A 173 4.86 8.83 2.41
C ALA A 173 5.55 8.32 1.13
N TYR A 174 6.40 7.29 1.24
CA TYR A 174 7.12 6.68 0.11
C TYR A 174 6.24 5.93 -0.90
N PHE A 175 4.94 5.77 -0.61
CA PHE A 175 3.93 5.24 -1.53
C PHE A 175 2.82 6.26 -1.84
N GLY A 176 2.76 7.34 -1.07
CA GLY A 176 1.73 8.38 -1.18
C GLY A 176 0.30 7.90 -0.90
N THR A 177 -0.60 8.87 -0.79
CA THR A 177 -2.03 8.67 -0.56
C THR A 177 -2.75 8.19 -1.82
N SER A 178 -2.26 8.56 -3.00
CA SER A 178 -3.03 8.46 -4.25
C SER A 178 -2.75 7.20 -5.10
N PHE A 179 -1.57 6.58 -4.99
CA PHE A 179 -1.13 5.46 -5.83
C PHE A 179 -2.15 4.32 -5.93
N HIS A 180 -2.73 3.91 -4.79
CA HIS A 180 -3.68 2.80 -4.73
C HIS A 180 -4.99 3.04 -5.49
N ASN A 181 -5.36 4.30 -5.74
CA ASN A 181 -6.53 4.65 -6.55
C ASN A 181 -6.17 4.80 -8.02
N ILE A 182 -5.04 5.46 -8.31
CA ILE A 182 -4.57 5.73 -9.68
C ILE A 182 -4.34 4.42 -10.46
N ILE A 183 -3.80 3.37 -9.82
CA ILE A 183 -3.61 2.08 -10.47
C ILE A 183 -4.92 1.42 -10.94
N PHE A 184 -6.05 1.62 -10.23
CA PHE A 184 -7.35 1.13 -10.66
C PHE A 184 -8.04 2.04 -11.68
N GLN A 185 -7.73 3.34 -11.68
CA GLN A 185 -8.17 4.25 -12.75
C GLN A 185 -7.50 3.91 -14.09
N VAL A 186 -6.21 3.54 -14.08
CA VAL A 186 -5.47 3.12 -15.28
C VAL A 186 -5.78 1.68 -15.69
N TYR A 187 -6.02 0.79 -14.72
CA TYR A 187 -6.32 -0.63 -14.96
C TYR A 187 -7.66 -1.06 -14.31
N PRO A 188 -8.80 -0.58 -14.82
CA PRO A 188 -10.12 -0.85 -14.22
C PRO A 188 -10.50 -2.34 -14.22
N ALA A 189 -9.98 -3.11 -15.18
CA ALA A 189 -10.17 -4.57 -15.25
C ALA A 189 -9.58 -5.36 -14.05
N LEU A 190 -8.78 -4.72 -13.18
CA LEU A 190 -8.26 -5.31 -11.94
C LEU A 190 -9.16 -5.11 -10.73
N ILE A 191 -10.22 -4.30 -10.86
CA ILE A 191 -11.17 -4.08 -9.77
C ILE A 191 -11.99 -5.37 -9.58
N PRO A 192 -11.89 -6.06 -8.44
CA PRO A 192 -12.65 -7.28 -8.21
C PRO A 192 -14.14 -6.96 -8.05
N THR A 193 -15.01 -7.85 -8.54
CA THR A 193 -16.44 -7.82 -8.21
C THR A 193 -16.62 -7.80 -6.70
N LYS A 194 -17.26 -6.76 -6.18
CA LYS A 194 -17.43 -6.56 -4.74
C LYS A 194 -18.40 -7.62 -4.20
N SER A 195 -18.17 -8.10 -2.98
CA SER A 195 -19.05 -9.08 -2.34
C SER A 195 -19.77 -8.47 -1.14
N ALA A 196 -21.09 -8.61 -1.11
CA ALA A 196 -21.92 -8.25 0.04
C ALA A 196 -21.85 -9.28 1.19
N GLU A 197 -21.19 -10.42 0.98
CA GLU A 197 -21.08 -11.54 1.92
C GLU A 197 -20.40 -11.11 3.24
N ARG A 198 -21.05 -11.39 4.37
CA ARG A 198 -20.59 -11.05 5.73
C ARG A 198 -20.67 -12.28 6.63
N TYR A 199 -19.71 -12.40 7.55
CA TYR A 199 -19.75 -13.43 8.58
C TYR A 199 -21.04 -13.31 9.40
N THR A 200 -21.83 -14.38 9.44
CA THR A 200 -23.06 -14.47 10.23
C THR A 200 -22.78 -15.30 11.48
N PRO A 201 -22.76 -14.72 12.68
CA PRO A 201 -22.48 -15.46 13.91
C PRO A 201 -23.62 -16.44 14.23
N ARG A 202 -23.26 -17.72 14.43
CA ARG A 202 -24.18 -18.81 14.74
C ARG A 202 -23.74 -19.57 15.99
N VAL A 203 -24.71 -20.01 16.79
CA VAL A 203 -24.53 -20.86 17.98
C VAL A 203 -25.44 -22.07 17.80
N TYR A 204 -24.86 -23.27 17.79
CA TYR A 204 -25.58 -24.52 17.44
C TYR A 204 -26.39 -24.44 16.13
N GLY A 205 -25.90 -23.68 15.14
CA GLY A 205 -26.57 -23.44 13.85
C GLY A 205 -27.53 -22.22 13.84
N PHE A 206 -28.08 -21.82 14.99
CA PHE A 206 -28.99 -20.69 15.13
C PHE A 206 -28.25 -19.34 15.05
N LYS A 207 -28.81 -18.35 14.35
CA LYS A 207 -28.24 -16.99 14.28
C LYS A 207 -28.40 -16.28 15.63
N VAL A 208 -27.35 -15.64 16.15
CA VAL A 208 -27.38 -14.95 17.46
C VAL A 208 -28.35 -13.77 17.44
N HIS A 209 -29.33 -13.70 18.35
CA HIS A 209 -30.48 -12.77 18.26
C HIS A 209 -30.11 -11.30 18.04
N ALA A 210 -29.23 -10.73 18.88
CA ALA A 210 -28.84 -9.31 18.78
C ALA A 210 -28.04 -9.00 17.51
N ALA A 211 -27.04 -9.84 17.18
CA ALA A 211 -26.27 -9.68 15.95
C ALA A 211 -27.13 -9.91 14.70
N ALA A 212 -28.10 -10.84 14.74
CA ALA A 212 -29.04 -11.08 13.66
C ALA A 212 -30.02 -9.90 13.48
N ALA A 213 -30.47 -9.26 14.56
CA ALA A 213 -31.28 -8.05 14.48
C ALA A 213 -30.52 -6.90 13.79
N LEU A 214 -29.27 -6.65 14.20
CA LEU A 214 -28.41 -5.64 13.57
C LEU A 214 -28.11 -5.98 12.11
N VAL A 215 -27.78 -7.24 11.78
CA VAL A 215 -27.52 -7.68 10.41
C VAL A 215 -28.76 -7.58 9.53
N ARG A 216 -29.95 -7.91 10.03
CA ARG A 216 -31.22 -7.70 9.30
C ARG A 216 -31.41 -6.22 8.98
N TRP A 217 -31.33 -5.33 9.97
CA TRP A 217 -31.45 -3.88 9.77
C TRP A 217 -30.40 -3.33 8.78
N GLN A 218 -29.14 -3.75 8.89
CA GLN A 218 -28.06 -3.36 7.98
C GLN A 218 -28.21 -3.93 6.56
N ASN A 219 -28.93 -5.03 6.39
CA ASN A 219 -29.26 -5.58 5.08
C ASN A 219 -30.43 -4.79 4.48
N THR A 220 -31.56 -4.64 5.19
CA THR A 220 -32.70 -3.82 4.75
C THR A 220 -32.26 -2.43 4.28
N ARG A 221 -31.45 -1.71 5.07
CA ARG A 221 -30.91 -0.39 4.68
C ARG A 221 -30.00 -0.41 3.45
N ARG A 222 -29.30 -1.52 3.19
CA ARG A 222 -28.49 -1.72 1.97
C ARG A 222 -29.36 -2.04 0.77
N ASP A 223 -30.41 -2.83 0.96
CA ASP A 223 -31.30 -3.29 -0.10
C ASP A 223 -32.23 -2.15 -0.56
N ASP A 224 -32.68 -1.29 0.36
CA ASP A 224 -33.34 -0.02 0.02
C ASP A 224 -32.41 0.92 -0.78
N MET A 225 -31.15 1.05 -0.36
CA MET A 225 -30.15 1.84 -1.10
C MET A 225 -29.90 1.25 -2.50
N ARG A 226 -29.82 -0.07 -2.63
CA ARG A 226 -29.72 -0.78 -3.92
C ARG A 226 -30.94 -0.56 -4.80
N ARG A 227 -32.16 -0.62 -4.25
CA ARG A 227 -33.41 -0.31 -4.96
C ARG A 227 -33.40 1.14 -5.47
N ARG A 228 -32.95 2.09 -4.66
CA ARG A 228 -32.77 3.50 -5.06
C ARG A 228 -31.74 3.68 -6.17
N LEU A 229 -30.58 3.02 -6.09
CA LEU A 229 -29.55 3.08 -7.14
C LEU A 229 -30.05 2.50 -8.46
N ARG A 230 -30.74 1.35 -8.44
CA ARG A 230 -31.39 0.76 -9.61
C ARG A 230 -32.44 1.69 -10.24
N LYS A 231 -33.28 2.35 -9.43
CA LYS A 231 -34.27 3.34 -9.90
C LYS A 231 -33.63 4.59 -10.55
N MET A 232 -32.34 4.84 -10.30
CA MET A 232 -31.56 5.92 -10.94
C MET A 232 -30.65 5.39 -12.06
N GLU A 233 -30.82 4.14 -12.49
CA GLU A 233 -29.99 3.46 -13.50
C GLU A 233 -28.49 3.38 -13.15
N ILE A 234 -28.15 3.48 -11.87
CA ILE A 234 -26.76 3.38 -11.38
C ILE A 234 -26.45 1.92 -11.02
N GLU A 235 -25.63 1.27 -11.84
CA GLU A 235 -25.12 -0.07 -11.56
C GLU A 235 -24.24 -0.10 -10.30
N SER A 236 -24.57 -0.98 -9.34
CA SER A 236 -23.83 -1.03 -8.07
C SER A 236 -22.51 -1.82 -8.13
N GLY A 237 -22.30 -2.67 -9.13
CA GLY A 237 -21.07 -3.49 -9.28
C GLY A 237 -20.82 -4.56 -8.20
N PHE A 238 -21.75 -4.76 -7.26
CA PHE A 238 -21.69 -5.83 -6.27
C PHE A 238 -22.27 -7.13 -6.84
N LYS A 239 -21.57 -8.25 -6.67
CA LYS A 239 -22.16 -9.56 -6.90
C LYS A 239 -23.13 -9.88 -5.77
N ASP A 240 -24.35 -10.25 -6.13
CA ASP A 240 -25.32 -10.80 -5.19
C ASP A 240 -24.93 -12.23 -4.77
N GLY A 241 -25.11 -12.53 -3.49
CA GLY A 241 -24.78 -13.84 -2.93
C GLY A 241 -25.81 -14.89 -3.35
N GLU A 242 -25.46 -16.17 -3.26
CA GLU A 242 -26.38 -17.28 -3.59
C GLU A 242 -27.60 -17.36 -2.65
N ASP A 243 -27.54 -16.71 -1.48
CA ASP A 243 -28.69 -16.48 -0.58
C ASP A 243 -29.64 -15.38 -1.07
N GLY A 244 -29.27 -14.64 -2.13
CA GLY A 244 -30.11 -13.67 -2.83
C GLY A 244 -31.10 -14.36 -3.75
N ALA A 245 -31.93 -15.24 -3.19
CA ALA A 245 -33.16 -15.64 -3.84
C ALA A 245 -33.92 -14.37 -4.22
N GLU A 246 -34.33 -14.29 -5.47
CA GLU A 246 -35.14 -13.18 -5.98
C GLU A 246 -36.35 -13.04 -5.06
N ALA A 247 -36.47 -11.90 -4.39
CA ALA A 247 -37.78 -11.46 -3.93
C ALA A 247 -38.54 -11.24 -5.23
N THR A 248 -39.45 -12.17 -5.53
CA THR A 248 -40.23 -12.17 -6.75
C THR A 248 -40.95 -10.83 -6.91
N GLU A 249 -41.10 -10.41 -8.16
CA GLU A 249 -41.87 -9.23 -8.51
C GLU A 249 -43.36 -9.54 -8.32
N ASP A 250 -43.79 -9.57 -7.06
CA ASP A 250 -45.17 -9.70 -6.59
C ASP A 250 -45.53 -8.45 -5.75
N ASP A 251 -45.49 -7.27 -6.40
CA ASP A 251 -46.04 -6.00 -5.91
C ASP A 251 -46.81 -5.31 -7.08
N ASP A 252 -47.56 -6.09 -7.86
CA ASP A 252 -48.67 -5.61 -8.70
C ASP A 252 -49.96 -5.65 -7.87
N ASP A 253 -50.02 -4.84 -6.81
CA ASP A 253 -51.26 -4.46 -6.13
C ASP A 253 -51.23 -2.95 -5.86
N ASP A 254 -51.79 -2.19 -6.81
CA ASP A 254 -52.29 -0.84 -6.56
C ASP A 254 -53.41 -0.94 -5.51
N ASP A 255 -53.12 -0.59 -4.25
CA ASP A 255 -54.17 -0.17 -3.32
C ASP A 255 -53.71 1.04 -2.47
N ASP A 256 -54.51 2.09 -2.58
CA ASP A 256 -54.38 3.40 -1.94
C ASP A 256 -54.78 3.31 -0.47
N ASP A 257 -53.84 3.59 0.45
CA ASP A 257 -54.20 3.83 1.85
C ASP A 257 -53.43 5.02 2.45
N HIS A 258 -54.04 6.19 2.30
CA HIS A 258 -53.60 7.48 2.82
C HIS A 258 -53.70 7.57 4.36
N LEU A 259 -52.59 7.27 5.05
CA LEU A 259 -52.36 7.60 6.47
C LEU A 259 -50.89 8.05 6.60
N GLY A 260 -50.52 9.29 6.94
CA GLY A 260 -51.23 10.34 7.64
C GLY A 260 -50.22 10.91 8.66
N ASP A 261 -49.74 12.14 8.44
CA ASP A 261 -48.72 12.76 9.31
C ASP A 261 -49.15 12.78 10.77
N LEU A 262 -48.32 12.23 11.65
CA LEU A 262 -48.38 12.48 13.10
C LEU A 262 -46.97 12.66 13.66
N GLU A 263 -46.60 13.92 13.84
CA GLU A 263 -45.51 14.33 14.71
C GLU A 263 -45.74 13.79 16.13
N HIS A 264 -44.68 13.24 16.75
CA HIS A 264 -44.57 13.16 18.20
C HIS A 264 -43.12 13.32 18.63
N ASP A 265 -42.67 14.57 18.67
CA ASP A 265 -41.50 14.96 19.44
C ASP A 265 -41.88 15.10 20.93
N ALA A 266 -41.52 14.10 21.74
CA ALA A 266 -41.33 14.24 23.18
C ALA A 266 -40.75 12.95 23.80
N GLY A 267 -39.69 13.07 24.61
CA GLY A 267 -39.53 12.17 25.77
C GLY A 267 -38.37 11.16 25.80
N LEU A 268 -37.18 11.48 25.27
CA LEU A 268 -35.94 10.72 25.60
C LEU A 268 -34.77 11.57 26.14
N ALA A 269 -35.08 12.70 26.78
CA ALA A 269 -34.14 13.43 27.63
C ALA A 269 -34.24 12.92 29.09
N GLY A 270 -33.63 11.76 29.38
CA GLY A 270 -33.87 11.10 30.67
C GLY A 270 -32.92 9.98 31.12
N PHE A 271 -31.69 9.89 30.60
CA PHE A 271 -30.75 8.82 31.00
C PHE A 271 -29.26 9.24 31.07
N LEU A 272 -28.97 10.48 31.49
CA LEU A 272 -27.60 10.98 31.69
C LEU A 272 -27.41 11.84 32.96
N GLN A 273 -27.93 11.41 34.11
CA GLN A 273 -27.54 12.02 35.39
C GLN A 273 -27.74 11.10 36.61
N ARG A 274 -26.83 10.14 36.82
CA ARG A 274 -26.53 9.53 38.14
C ARG A 274 -25.35 8.56 38.02
N ASP A 275 -24.18 9.04 38.40
CA ASP A 275 -23.22 8.31 39.24
C ASP A 275 -22.06 9.26 39.60
N ALA A 276 -22.30 10.07 40.62
CA ALA A 276 -21.30 10.91 41.26
C ALA A 276 -21.50 10.86 42.78
N GLY A 277 -20.59 10.16 43.47
CA GLY A 277 -20.37 10.30 44.91
C GLY A 277 -21.25 9.48 45.87
N ALA A 278 -20.75 8.31 46.27
CA ALA A 278 -20.98 7.76 47.62
C ALA A 278 -19.79 6.86 48.00
N GLY A 279 -19.02 7.23 49.03
CA GLY A 279 -17.80 6.50 49.40
C GLY A 279 -16.87 7.25 50.36
N ALA A 280 -17.41 7.81 51.45
CA ALA A 280 -16.61 8.44 52.50
C ALA A 280 -16.98 7.88 53.88
N ALA A 281 -15.95 7.55 54.66
CA ALA A 281 -15.92 7.31 56.10
C ALA A 281 -16.80 6.18 56.70
N ALA A 282 -16.15 5.04 56.97
CA ALA A 282 -15.93 4.54 58.34
C ALA A 282 -14.63 3.74 58.39
#